data_AF-R5APS1-F1
#
_entry.id   AF-R5APS1-F1
#
_cell.length_a   1.000
_cell.length_b   1.000
_cell.length_c   1.000
_cell.angle_alpha   90.00
_cell.angle_beta   90.00
_cell.angle_gamma   90.00
#
_symmetry.space_group_name_H-M   'P 1'
#
loop_
_entity.id
_entity.type
_entity.pdbx_description
1 polymer ?
#
loop_
_entity_poly.entity_id
_entity_poly.type
_entity_poly.pdbx_seq_one_letter_code
_entity_poly.pdbx_strand_id
1 'polypeptide(L)'
;MHANAAAPDRAHRLTYVLYDNLATPFNCVMLALALLLLALDAHADLWFFFPVLLNAGLRIGYDLSAQHAIRSVCSRGGQRTEPLSMRRRPTELKAGLSHMLVVLMLVAVPLAAWKGFALVRHGSAPREAVIYAAGMIASLVPAAMVLLISASLLICARELRKRRVVATSLYSVELLAHCDAVCFSSDALDAFAESKTLSRLREQGLAVYFFHSTEADASDPFICDARTLRTPDEYSAALQAFSVFSHAGGAERAALVQELQAAGHTVAMVGSLDIDAAALHRADCAVCPYTGARSAVLQAHLVLLSDTVNALPAAVLEGRRAINNATRTGELFVKKSLCSFVLYLLALIVRLPYPMTQLHWSFTGAFTVIIPAIVLAFERQYQPVHGRFVSNVFYEAAPGALLHVAYLLLAVLLSRVLGLTSEMRLTFCVLAASAAGLAVLWHVCRPHDRLRAGLCALMTLLLSAALVLFRGRLGLVDLPPAGVYAVSLLGMLAYPLQHVSVRIVERVGRAVRCRGKKRRLAVPGLLERDEGC
;
A
#
# COMPACT_ATOMS: atom_id res chain seq x y z
N MET A 1 -4.76 -12.82 46.36
CA MET A 1 -5.16 -14.18 45.92
C MET A 1 -5.11 -14.22 44.40
N HIS A 2 -4.33 -15.16 43.89
CA HIS A 2 -3.97 -15.34 42.49
C HIS A 2 -5.18 -15.54 41.58
N ALA A 3 -5.45 -14.57 40.70
CA ALA A 3 -6.19 -14.84 39.48
C ALA A 3 -5.20 -15.42 38.46
N ASN A 4 -5.22 -16.74 38.32
CA ASN A 4 -4.63 -17.46 37.20
C ASN A 4 -5.13 -16.83 35.88
N ALA A 5 -4.35 -15.95 35.28
CA ALA A 5 -4.54 -15.56 33.89
C ALA A 5 -4.12 -16.76 33.01
N ALA A 6 -5.05 -17.70 32.84
CA ALA A 6 -4.91 -18.80 31.91
C ALA A 6 -4.55 -18.22 30.52
N ALA A 7 -3.55 -18.83 29.87
CA ALA A 7 -3.19 -18.49 28.50
C ALA A 7 -4.45 -18.38 27.64
N PRO A 8 -4.62 -17.33 26.81
CA PRO A 8 -5.88 -17.05 26.14
C PRO A 8 -6.33 -18.31 25.39
N ASP A 9 -7.56 -18.74 25.67
CA ASP A 9 -8.14 -19.96 25.12
C ASP A 9 -8.06 -19.94 23.58
N ARG A 10 -8.05 -21.13 22.95
CA ARG A 10 -8.08 -21.26 21.48
C ARG A 10 -9.25 -20.47 20.88
N ALA A 11 -10.38 -20.41 21.60
CA ALA A 11 -11.52 -19.57 21.28
C ALA A 11 -11.17 -18.07 21.29
N HIS A 12 -10.58 -17.55 22.38
CA HIS A 12 -10.23 -16.12 22.50
C HIS A 12 -9.27 -15.64 21.38
N ARG A 13 -8.34 -16.49 20.94
CA ARG A 13 -7.40 -16.17 19.86
C ARG A 13 -8.07 -16.15 18.48
N LEU A 14 -8.94 -17.11 18.20
CA LEU A 14 -9.68 -17.12 16.92
C LEU A 14 -10.60 -15.90 16.85
N THR A 15 -11.31 -15.58 17.95
CA THR A 15 -12.15 -14.39 18.05
C THR A 15 -11.35 -13.11 17.81
N TYR A 16 -10.14 -13.00 18.37
CA TYR A 16 -9.27 -11.84 18.15
C TYR A 16 -8.82 -11.71 16.68
N VAL A 17 -8.39 -12.81 16.05
CA VAL A 17 -7.98 -12.82 14.63
C VAL A 17 -9.16 -12.46 13.72
N LEU A 18 -10.35 -13.00 14.00
CA LEU A 18 -11.57 -12.67 13.27
C LEU A 18 -11.91 -11.20 13.45
N TYR A 19 -11.85 -10.68 14.67
CA TYR A 19 -12.16 -9.28 14.98
C TYR A 19 -11.21 -8.30 14.28
N ASP A 20 -9.88 -8.47 14.39
CA ASP A 20 -8.90 -7.54 13.78
C ASP A 20 -8.94 -7.54 12.23
N ASN A 21 -9.45 -8.61 11.63
CA ASN A 21 -9.56 -8.74 10.17
C ASN A 21 -10.94 -8.39 9.62
N LEU A 22 -12.03 -8.61 10.38
CA LEU A 22 -13.41 -8.36 9.95
C LEU A 22 -13.97 -7.03 10.43
N ALA A 23 -13.72 -6.63 11.68
CA ALA A 23 -14.37 -5.48 12.33
C ALA A 23 -13.68 -4.13 12.00
N THR A 24 -13.32 -3.91 10.73
CA THR A 24 -12.82 -2.61 10.27
C THR A 24 -13.98 -1.71 9.84
N PRO A 25 -13.91 -0.38 10.01
CA PRO A 25 -14.98 0.53 9.57
C PRO A 25 -15.36 0.33 8.11
N PHE A 26 -14.35 0.13 7.25
CA PHE A 26 -14.54 -0.17 5.83
C PHE A 26 -15.36 -1.46 5.61
N ASN A 27 -14.98 -2.57 6.24
CA ASN A 27 -15.72 -3.83 6.09
C ASN A 27 -17.16 -3.73 6.62
N CYS A 28 -17.37 -3.03 7.74
CA CYS A 28 -18.70 -2.84 8.33
C CYS A 28 -19.64 -2.10 7.36
N VAL A 29 -19.16 -1.01 6.74
CA VAL A 29 -19.95 -0.26 5.75
C VAL A 29 -20.23 -1.11 4.51
N MET A 30 -19.23 -1.84 4.00
CA MET A 30 -19.40 -2.69 2.82
C MET A 30 -20.35 -3.86 3.08
N LEU A 31 -20.32 -4.44 4.28
CA LEU A 31 -21.25 -5.49 4.70
C LEU A 31 -22.67 -4.94 4.83
N ALA A 32 -22.86 -3.78 5.46
CA ALA A 32 -24.18 -3.14 5.55
C ALA A 32 -24.76 -2.86 4.16
N LEU A 33 -23.93 -2.40 3.23
CA LEU A 33 -24.33 -2.16 1.85
C LEU A 33 -24.72 -3.45 1.11
N ALA A 34 -23.95 -4.53 1.31
CA ALA A 34 -24.26 -5.83 0.74
C ALA A 34 -25.58 -6.40 1.27
N LEU A 35 -25.82 -6.31 2.59
CA LEU A 35 -27.07 -6.73 3.21
C LEU A 35 -28.27 -5.92 2.70
N LEU A 36 -28.10 -4.61 2.50
CA LEU A 36 -29.13 -3.75 1.92
C LEU A 36 -29.50 -4.17 0.49
N LEU A 37 -28.51 -4.47 -0.36
CA LEU A 37 -28.78 -4.95 -1.72
C LEU A 37 -29.41 -6.35 -1.75
N LEU A 38 -29.00 -7.22 -0.83
CA LEU A 38 -29.59 -8.55 -0.68
C LEU A 38 -31.08 -8.43 -0.30
N ALA A 39 -31.43 -7.52 0.62
CA ALA A 39 -32.80 -7.25 1.01
C ALA A 39 -33.67 -6.68 -0.13
N LEU A 40 -33.04 -6.09 -1.16
CA LEU A 40 -33.70 -5.55 -2.36
C LEU A 40 -33.70 -6.50 -3.55
N ASP A 41 -33.27 -7.75 -3.37
CA ASP A 41 -33.14 -8.75 -4.44
C ASP A 41 -32.21 -8.28 -5.59
N ALA A 42 -31.20 -7.46 -5.25
CA ALA A 42 -30.25 -6.87 -6.20
C ALA A 42 -28.95 -7.69 -6.25
N HIS A 43 -29.07 -9.00 -6.49
CA HIS A 43 -27.94 -9.93 -6.44
C HIS A 43 -26.81 -9.59 -7.44
N ALA A 44 -27.15 -9.03 -8.60
CA ALA A 44 -26.19 -8.65 -9.63
C ALA A 44 -25.22 -7.55 -9.18
N ASP A 45 -25.61 -6.73 -8.20
CA ASP A 45 -24.83 -5.58 -7.71
C ASP A 45 -23.92 -5.92 -6.52
N LEU A 46 -23.98 -7.16 -6.01
CA LEU A 46 -23.13 -7.64 -4.90
C LEU A 46 -21.65 -7.86 -5.28
N TRP A 47 -21.30 -7.72 -6.56
CA TRP A 47 -19.94 -8.01 -7.07
C TRP A 47 -18.84 -7.22 -6.35
N PHE A 48 -19.13 -6.01 -5.85
CA PHE A 48 -18.15 -5.19 -5.11
C PHE A 48 -17.73 -5.83 -3.79
N PHE A 49 -18.55 -6.72 -3.23
CA PHE A 49 -18.32 -7.35 -1.94
C PHE A 49 -17.37 -8.54 -2.04
N PHE A 50 -17.22 -9.12 -3.24
CA PHE A 50 -16.30 -10.24 -3.48
C PHE A 50 -14.84 -9.91 -3.09
N PRO A 51 -14.24 -8.78 -3.52
CA PRO A 51 -12.90 -8.39 -3.07
C PRO A 51 -12.77 -8.22 -1.55
N VAL A 52 -13.84 -7.75 -0.88
CA VAL A 52 -13.85 -7.53 0.58
C VAL A 52 -13.78 -8.87 1.32
N LEU A 53 -14.62 -9.84 0.93
CA LEU A 53 -14.63 -11.19 1.48
C LEU A 53 -13.30 -11.92 1.24
N LEU A 54 -12.79 -11.85 0.00
CA LEU A 54 -11.54 -12.49 -0.36
C LEU A 54 -10.36 -11.90 0.43
N ASN A 55 -10.32 -10.58 0.59
CA ASN A 55 -9.29 -9.89 1.38
C ASN A 55 -9.34 -10.32 2.86
N ALA A 56 -10.53 -10.38 3.46
CA ALA A 56 -10.68 -10.87 4.83
C ALA A 56 -10.20 -12.32 4.98
N GLY A 57 -10.60 -13.20 4.07
CA GLY A 57 -10.18 -14.61 4.05
C GLY A 57 -8.66 -14.78 3.92
N LEU A 58 -8.02 -14.03 3.02
CA LEU A 58 -6.57 -14.06 2.82
C LEU A 58 -5.82 -13.64 4.10
N ARG A 59 -6.27 -12.57 4.76
CA ARG A 59 -5.64 -12.06 5.98
C ARG A 59 -5.80 -13.03 7.16
N ILE A 60 -7.02 -13.52 7.39
CA ILE A 60 -7.30 -14.52 8.45
C ILE A 60 -6.47 -15.79 8.21
N GLY A 61 -6.45 -16.29 6.98
CA GLY A 61 -5.68 -17.47 6.60
C GLY A 61 -4.18 -17.29 6.83
N TYR A 62 -3.64 -16.11 6.51
CA TYR A 62 -2.24 -15.80 6.78
C TYR A 62 -1.94 -15.75 8.27
N ASP A 63 -2.72 -15.01 9.07
CA ASP A 63 -2.46 -14.84 10.51
C ASP A 63 -2.50 -16.19 11.24
N LEU A 64 -3.46 -17.07 10.90
CA LEU A 64 -3.52 -18.43 11.43
C LEU A 64 -2.29 -19.26 11.03
N SER A 65 -1.87 -19.16 9.77
CA SER A 65 -0.70 -19.87 9.25
C SER A 65 0.61 -19.39 9.88
N ALA A 66 0.78 -18.07 10.07
CA ALA A 66 1.94 -17.48 10.71
C ALA A 66 2.03 -17.89 12.19
N GLN A 67 0.91 -17.84 12.93
CA GLN A 67 0.87 -18.32 14.30
C GLN A 67 1.22 -19.81 14.40
N HIS A 68 0.78 -20.64 13.45
CA HIS A 68 1.11 -22.06 13.44
C HIS A 68 2.61 -22.29 13.20
N ALA A 69 3.22 -21.60 12.24
CA ALA A 69 4.64 -21.71 11.93
C ALA A 69 5.55 -21.29 13.10
N ILE A 70 5.20 -20.23 13.83
CA ILE A 70 5.95 -19.80 15.01
C ILE A 70 5.83 -20.86 16.13
N ARG A 71 4.64 -21.44 16.30
CA ARG A 71 4.38 -22.46 17.34
C ARG A 71 5.12 -23.77 17.13
N SER A 72 5.34 -24.17 15.89
CA SER A 72 6.05 -25.43 15.60
C SER A 72 7.54 -25.35 15.93
N VAL A 73 8.11 -24.14 16.07
CA VAL A 73 9.54 -23.94 16.24
C VAL A 73 9.91 -23.42 17.63
N CYS A 74 9.05 -22.62 18.30
CA CYS A 74 9.31 -22.19 19.68
C CYS A 74 9.15 -23.35 20.67
N SER A 75 10.18 -23.62 21.47
CA SER A 75 10.19 -24.68 22.49
C SER A 75 9.21 -24.41 23.64
N ARG A 76 8.72 -25.46 24.30
CA ARG A 76 7.87 -25.36 25.51
C ARG A 76 8.62 -24.83 26.75
N GLY A 77 9.92 -24.54 26.65
CA GLY A 77 10.84 -24.44 27.80
C GLY A 77 11.21 -23.05 28.30
N GLY A 78 10.72 -21.96 27.69
CA GLY A 78 11.03 -20.60 28.18
C GLY A 78 10.28 -20.29 29.48
N GLN A 79 10.99 -19.75 30.49
CA GLN A 79 10.41 -19.23 31.73
C GLN A 79 9.17 -18.37 31.44
N ARG A 80 8.16 -18.46 32.33
CA ARG A 80 6.96 -17.61 32.32
C ARG A 80 7.34 -16.18 32.67
N THR A 81 7.97 -15.46 31.75
CA THR A 81 7.99 -14.00 31.79
C THR A 81 6.61 -13.51 31.35
N GLU A 82 6.01 -12.64 32.16
CA GLU A 82 4.79 -11.95 31.75
C GLU A 82 5.05 -11.27 30.41
N PRO A 83 4.12 -11.35 29.44
CA PRO A 83 4.28 -10.62 28.21
C PRO A 83 4.31 -9.13 28.55
N LEU A 84 5.49 -8.50 28.50
CA LEU A 84 5.57 -7.07 28.27
C LEU A 84 4.67 -6.80 27.06
N SER A 85 3.62 -6.01 27.24
CA SER A 85 2.61 -5.86 26.20
C SER A 85 3.15 -4.91 25.12
N MET A 86 3.89 -5.43 24.12
CA MET A 86 4.12 -4.65 22.91
C MET A 86 2.81 -4.46 22.17
N ARG A 87 2.20 -3.29 22.36
CA ARG A 87 1.06 -2.86 21.55
C ARG A 87 1.60 -2.50 20.17
N ARG A 88 1.38 -3.38 19.19
CA ARG A 88 1.78 -3.15 17.80
C ARG A 88 1.22 -1.81 17.32
N ARG A 89 2.10 -0.87 17.01
CA ARG A 89 1.70 0.34 16.29
C ARG A 89 1.24 -0.08 14.90
N PRO A 90 0.13 0.47 14.38
CA PRO A 90 -0.26 0.21 13.01
C PRO A 90 0.85 0.72 12.10
N THR A 91 1.20 -0.07 11.09
CA THR A 91 2.20 0.33 10.09
C THR A 91 1.68 1.49 9.23
N GLU A 92 2.58 2.23 8.56
CA GLU A 92 2.21 3.37 7.72
C GLU A 92 1.20 2.98 6.62
N LEU A 93 1.36 1.82 5.98
CA LEU A 93 0.42 1.28 4.99
C LEU A 93 -0.92 0.93 5.63
N LYS A 94 -0.96 0.21 6.76
CA LYS A 94 -2.21 -0.18 7.43
C LYS A 94 -2.99 1.06 7.87
N ALA A 95 -2.30 2.01 8.53
CA ALA A 95 -2.88 3.25 9.01
C ALA A 95 -3.33 4.15 7.86
N GLY A 96 -2.45 4.37 6.88
CA GLY A 96 -2.73 5.21 5.72
C GLY A 96 -3.87 4.68 4.87
N LEU A 97 -3.90 3.36 4.59
CA LEU A 97 -4.97 2.72 3.84
C LEU A 97 -6.31 2.83 4.57
N SER A 98 -6.33 2.53 5.88
CA SER A 98 -7.53 2.64 6.70
C SER A 98 -8.06 4.08 6.72
N HIS A 99 -7.18 5.05 6.96
CA HIS A 99 -7.53 6.46 6.99
C HIS A 99 -8.09 6.93 5.63
N MET A 100 -7.42 6.57 4.53
CA MET A 100 -7.89 6.88 3.18
C MET A 100 -9.28 6.32 2.91
N LEU A 101 -9.52 5.05 3.24
CA LEU A 101 -10.82 4.40 3.03
C LEU A 101 -11.93 5.03 3.87
N VAL A 102 -11.65 5.36 5.14
CA VAL A 102 -12.60 6.03 6.02
C VAL A 102 -12.96 7.42 5.47
N VAL A 103 -11.98 8.21 5.05
CA VAL A 103 -12.23 9.53 4.45
C VAL A 103 -13.08 9.40 3.18
N LEU A 104 -12.74 8.46 2.28
CA LEU A 104 -13.54 8.21 1.08
C LEU A 104 -14.98 7.80 1.42
N MET A 105 -15.18 6.94 2.42
CA MET A 105 -16.50 6.52 2.89
C MET A 105 -17.31 7.69 3.49
N LEU A 106 -16.68 8.53 4.30
CA LEU A 106 -17.29 9.72 4.90
C LEU A 106 -17.80 10.71 3.86
N VAL A 107 -17.19 10.73 2.66
CA VAL A 107 -17.65 11.58 1.56
C VAL A 107 -18.62 10.85 0.62
N ALA A 108 -18.35 9.58 0.30
CA ALA A 108 -19.14 8.81 -0.65
C ALA A 108 -20.56 8.51 -0.13
N VAL A 109 -20.70 8.17 1.15
CA VAL A 109 -21.99 7.79 1.74
C VAL A 109 -22.99 8.95 1.75
N PRO A 110 -22.66 10.16 2.25
CA PRO A 110 -23.59 11.30 2.20
C PRO A 110 -23.96 11.71 0.78
N LEU A 111 -22.98 11.70 -0.13
CA LEU A 111 -23.17 12.06 -1.52
C LEU A 111 -24.13 11.07 -2.23
N ALA A 112 -24.00 9.78 -1.93
CA ALA A 112 -24.85 8.73 -2.47
C ALA A 112 -26.27 8.83 -1.89
N ALA A 113 -26.39 9.06 -0.59
CA ALA A 113 -27.67 9.24 0.07
C ALA A 113 -28.43 10.46 -0.47
N TRP A 114 -27.74 11.59 -0.63
CA TRP A 114 -28.34 12.82 -1.18
C TRP A 114 -28.83 12.61 -2.61
N LYS A 115 -28.06 11.94 -3.48
CA LYS A 115 -28.50 11.69 -4.86
C LYS A 115 -29.60 10.64 -4.94
N GLY A 116 -29.54 9.58 -4.13
CA GLY A 116 -30.61 8.60 -4.01
C GLY A 116 -31.92 9.27 -3.60
N PHE A 117 -31.87 10.14 -2.58
CA PHE A 117 -33.02 10.93 -2.15
C PHE A 117 -33.55 11.86 -3.24
N ALA A 118 -32.66 12.52 -3.99
CA ALA A 118 -33.05 13.35 -5.12
C ALA A 118 -33.75 12.54 -6.22
N LEU A 119 -33.28 11.32 -6.54
CA LEU A 119 -33.93 10.43 -7.50
C LEU A 119 -35.36 10.07 -7.06
N VAL A 120 -35.55 9.73 -5.79
CA VAL A 120 -36.90 9.45 -5.24
C VAL A 120 -37.81 10.68 -5.35
N ARG A 121 -37.30 11.88 -5.04
CA ARG A 121 -38.07 13.12 -5.21
C ARG A 121 -38.43 13.45 -6.66
N HIS A 122 -37.63 12.97 -7.61
CA HIS A 122 -37.89 13.13 -9.04
C HIS A 122 -38.71 11.97 -9.65
N GLY A 123 -39.29 11.10 -8.81
CA GLY A 123 -40.23 10.06 -9.24
C GLY A 123 -39.60 8.71 -9.56
N SER A 124 -38.29 8.51 -9.34
CA SER A 124 -37.67 7.19 -9.45
C SER A 124 -38.12 6.26 -8.32
N ALA A 125 -38.28 4.98 -8.61
CA ALA A 125 -38.65 3.99 -7.59
C ALA A 125 -37.60 3.96 -6.46
N PRO A 126 -37.99 3.89 -5.18
CA PRO A 126 -37.06 3.84 -4.05
C PRO A 126 -36.01 2.74 -4.18
N ARG A 127 -36.41 1.58 -4.71
CA ARG A 127 -35.51 0.45 -4.99
C ARG A 127 -34.37 0.83 -5.92
N GLU A 128 -34.67 1.47 -7.05
CA GLU A 128 -33.67 1.86 -8.06
C GLU A 128 -32.73 2.94 -7.52
N ALA A 129 -33.26 3.88 -6.74
CA ALA A 129 -32.47 4.93 -6.10
C ALA A 129 -31.45 4.36 -5.11
N VAL A 130 -31.83 3.33 -4.33
CA VAL A 130 -30.91 2.65 -3.39
C VAL A 130 -29.84 1.85 -4.13
N ILE A 131 -30.21 1.10 -5.18
CA ILE A 131 -29.25 0.36 -6.02
C ILE A 131 -28.23 1.33 -6.63
N TYR A 132 -28.69 2.46 -7.16
CA TYR A 132 -27.81 3.50 -7.69
C TYR A 132 -26.85 4.07 -6.62
N ALA A 133 -27.37 4.38 -5.43
CA ALA A 133 -26.56 4.91 -4.33
C ALA A 133 -25.48 3.91 -3.87
N ALA A 134 -25.83 2.63 -3.74
CA ALA A 134 -24.88 1.57 -3.41
C ALA A 134 -23.80 1.41 -4.48
N GLY A 135 -24.24 1.46 -5.72
CA GLY A 135 -23.37 1.42 -6.87
C GLY A 135 -22.34 2.55 -6.95
N MET A 136 -22.78 3.75 -6.57
CA MET A 136 -21.91 4.92 -6.46
C MET A 136 -20.84 4.74 -5.38
N ILE A 137 -21.21 4.25 -4.19
CA ILE A 137 -20.26 3.94 -3.11
C ILE A 137 -19.22 2.92 -3.61
N ALA A 138 -19.67 1.83 -4.23
CA ALA A 138 -18.79 0.79 -4.79
C ALA A 138 -17.84 1.33 -5.89
N SER A 139 -18.27 2.34 -6.65
CA SER A 139 -17.47 2.95 -7.71
C SER A 139 -16.38 3.88 -7.18
N LEU A 140 -16.64 4.54 -6.05
CA LEU A 140 -15.75 5.49 -5.39
C LEU A 140 -14.70 4.80 -4.52
N VAL A 141 -15.10 3.75 -3.79
CA VAL A 141 -14.21 3.10 -2.82
C VAL A 141 -13.44 1.94 -3.49
N PRO A 142 -12.09 1.99 -3.52
CA PRO A 142 -11.29 1.02 -4.27
C PRO A 142 -11.08 -0.30 -3.51
N ALA A 143 -12.16 -1.08 -3.30
CA ALA A 143 -12.10 -2.34 -2.54
C ALA A 143 -11.09 -3.36 -3.10
N ALA A 144 -11.01 -3.47 -4.43
CA ALA A 144 -10.05 -4.36 -5.10
C ALA A 144 -8.58 -3.94 -4.90
N MET A 145 -8.31 -2.66 -4.66
CA MET A 145 -6.96 -2.19 -4.33
C MET A 145 -6.47 -2.80 -3.03
N VAL A 146 -7.31 -2.78 -2.00
CA VAL A 146 -7.01 -3.35 -0.66
C VAL A 146 -6.67 -4.83 -0.78
N LEU A 147 -7.46 -5.57 -1.56
CA LEU A 147 -7.23 -6.98 -1.85
C LEU A 147 -5.86 -7.22 -2.51
N LEU A 148 -5.52 -6.44 -3.54
CA LEU A 148 -4.27 -6.65 -4.29
C LEU A 148 -3.03 -6.26 -3.49
N ILE A 149 -3.14 -5.24 -2.63
CA ILE A 149 -2.08 -4.93 -1.66
C ILE A 149 -1.86 -6.11 -0.72
N SER A 150 -2.94 -6.66 -0.12
CA SER A 150 -2.85 -7.84 0.74
C SER A 150 -2.28 -9.06 0.00
N ALA A 151 -2.64 -9.25 -1.27
CA ALA A 151 -2.11 -10.32 -2.10
C ALA A 151 -0.59 -10.15 -2.37
N SER A 152 -0.14 -8.94 -2.70
CA SER A 152 1.29 -8.62 -2.88
C SER A 152 2.10 -8.93 -1.60
N LEU A 153 1.60 -8.45 -0.45
CA LEU A 153 2.21 -8.73 0.86
C LEU A 153 2.20 -10.23 1.18
N LEU A 154 1.14 -10.96 0.83
CA LEU A 154 1.06 -12.40 1.05
C LEU A 154 2.08 -13.17 0.21
N ILE A 155 2.29 -12.78 -1.05
CA ILE A 155 3.32 -13.38 -1.91
C ILE A 155 4.69 -13.17 -1.28
N CYS A 156 5.00 -11.95 -0.85
CA CYS A 156 6.23 -11.67 -0.13
C CYS A 156 6.36 -12.53 1.13
N ALA A 157 5.32 -12.59 1.97
CA ALA A 157 5.36 -13.40 3.18
C ALA A 157 5.56 -14.91 2.91
N ARG A 158 5.06 -15.43 1.77
CA ARG A 158 5.36 -16.79 1.31
C ARG A 158 6.82 -16.96 0.89
N GLU A 159 7.40 -16.00 0.17
CA GLU A 159 8.82 -16.01 -0.21
C GLU A 159 9.74 -15.91 1.02
N LEU A 160 9.40 -15.06 2.00
CA LEU A 160 10.07 -15.00 3.30
C LEU A 160 10.03 -16.36 4.01
N ARG A 161 8.87 -17.03 4.00
CA ARG A 161 8.71 -18.33 4.65
C ARG A 161 9.59 -19.41 4.03
N LYS A 162 9.76 -19.42 2.70
CA LYS A 162 10.71 -20.34 2.03
C LYS A 162 12.14 -20.13 2.51
N ARG A 163 12.47 -18.91 2.96
CA ARG A 163 13.77 -18.54 3.54
C ARG A 163 13.79 -18.63 5.07
N ARG A 164 12.82 -19.31 5.68
CA ARG A 164 12.69 -19.47 7.14
C ARG A 164 12.53 -18.14 7.88
N VAL A 165 11.86 -17.15 7.27
CA VAL A 165 11.46 -15.90 7.92
C VAL A 165 9.92 -15.80 7.93
N VAL A 166 9.33 -15.49 9.08
CA VAL A 166 7.87 -15.35 9.22
C VAL A 166 7.52 -13.94 9.67
N ALA A 167 6.70 -13.25 8.88
CA ALA A 167 6.07 -12.02 9.34
C ALA A 167 4.88 -12.34 10.24
N THR A 168 4.80 -11.71 11.42
CA THR A 168 3.74 -12.02 12.40
C THR A 168 2.38 -11.43 12.03
N SER A 169 2.34 -10.54 11.02
CA SER A 169 1.17 -10.10 10.28
C SER A 169 1.60 -9.72 8.85
N LEU A 170 0.66 -9.70 7.89
CA LEU A 170 0.97 -9.30 6.51
C LEU A 170 1.60 -7.90 6.41
N TYR A 171 1.10 -6.95 7.20
CA TYR A 171 1.61 -5.58 7.21
C TYR A 171 3.02 -5.46 7.81
N SER A 172 3.48 -6.43 8.61
CA SER A 172 4.84 -6.38 9.18
C SER A 172 5.95 -6.50 8.13
N VAL A 173 5.62 -7.02 6.94
CA VAL A 173 6.52 -7.05 5.78
C VAL A 173 6.94 -5.64 5.35
N GLU A 174 6.05 -4.65 5.52
CA GLU A 174 6.29 -3.25 5.18
C GLU A 174 7.44 -2.64 5.97
N LEU A 175 7.52 -2.96 7.26
CA LEU A 175 8.44 -2.30 8.18
C LEU A 175 9.89 -2.55 7.75
N LEU A 176 10.20 -3.80 7.37
CA LEU A 176 11.53 -4.15 6.88
C LEU A 176 11.84 -3.53 5.52
N ALA A 177 10.83 -3.28 4.68
CA ALA A 177 11.02 -2.69 3.35
C ALA A 177 11.51 -1.23 3.41
N HIS A 178 11.13 -0.50 4.46
CA HIS A 178 11.50 0.90 4.68
C HIS A 178 12.80 1.07 5.45
N CYS A 179 13.33 0.01 6.06
CA CYS A 179 14.57 0.11 6.83
C CYS A 179 15.76 0.49 5.95
N ASP A 180 16.50 1.48 6.44
CA ASP A 180 17.79 1.95 5.94
C ASP A 180 18.90 1.82 6.99
N ALA A 181 18.56 1.45 8.23
CA ALA A 181 19.51 1.05 9.26
C ALA A 181 19.10 -0.30 9.89
N VAL A 182 20.08 -1.18 10.14
CA VAL A 182 19.90 -2.44 10.85
C VAL A 182 20.87 -2.53 12.01
N CYS A 183 20.32 -2.73 13.20
CA CYS A 183 21.05 -2.91 14.44
C CYS A 183 20.97 -4.38 14.89
N PHE A 184 22.11 -4.95 15.29
CA PHE A 184 22.22 -6.32 15.77
C PHE A 184 22.69 -6.34 17.22
N SER A 185 22.01 -7.09 18.08
CA SER A 185 22.52 -7.36 19.43
C SER A 185 23.60 -8.47 19.42
N SER A 186 24.38 -8.52 20.51
CA SER A 186 25.42 -9.53 20.78
C SER A 186 25.01 -10.95 20.39
N ASP A 187 23.78 -11.34 20.74
CA ASP A 187 23.29 -12.71 20.61
C ASP A 187 22.95 -13.07 19.15
N ALA A 188 22.78 -12.05 18.31
CA ALA A 188 22.64 -12.22 16.87
C ALA A 188 24.00 -12.24 16.15
N LEU A 189 25.09 -11.80 16.81
CA LEU A 189 26.42 -11.56 16.23
C LEU A 189 27.22 -12.85 16.02
N ASP A 190 27.09 -13.83 16.90
CA ASP A 190 27.77 -15.12 16.76
C ASP A 190 27.31 -15.88 15.49
N ALA A 191 26.10 -15.57 15.00
CA ALA A 191 25.59 -16.07 13.72
C ALA A 191 26.12 -15.30 12.49
N PHE A 192 26.80 -14.15 12.68
CA PHE A 192 27.28 -13.26 11.61
C PHE A 192 28.70 -13.54 11.12
N ALA A 193 29.57 -14.08 11.98
CA ALA A 193 31.02 -14.07 11.84
C ALA A 193 31.57 -14.75 10.56
N GLU A 194 30.77 -15.56 9.86
CA GLU A 194 31.20 -16.31 8.67
C GLU A 194 30.47 -15.92 7.36
N SER A 195 29.64 -14.86 7.34
CA SER A 195 28.69 -14.63 6.23
C SER A 195 28.96 -13.39 5.37
N LYS A 196 28.71 -13.50 4.05
CA LYS A 196 28.59 -12.37 3.10
C LYS A 196 27.36 -11.48 3.33
N THR A 197 26.70 -11.59 4.50
CA THR A 197 25.43 -10.91 4.79
C THR A 197 25.63 -9.42 4.96
N LEU A 198 26.73 -8.99 5.59
CA LEU A 198 27.02 -7.57 5.81
C LEU A 198 27.28 -6.82 4.51
N SER A 199 28.10 -7.39 3.62
CA SER A 199 28.35 -6.77 2.32
C SER A 199 27.05 -6.61 1.53
N ARG A 200 26.17 -7.63 1.55
CA ARG A 200 24.85 -7.57 0.89
C ARG A 200 23.92 -6.52 1.48
N LEU A 201 23.87 -6.36 2.81
CA LEU A 201 23.06 -5.31 3.44
C LEU A 201 23.56 -3.91 3.05
N ARG A 202 24.89 -3.71 3.10
CA ARG A 202 25.50 -2.43 2.70
C ARG A 202 25.33 -2.13 1.21
N GLU A 203 25.46 -3.12 0.33
CA GLU A 203 25.17 -3.01 -1.11
C GLU A 203 23.72 -2.62 -1.40
N GLN A 204 22.79 -3.00 -0.51
CA GLN A 204 21.38 -2.61 -0.59
C GLN A 204 21.09 -1.22 0.00
N GLY A 205 22.14 -0.51 0.46
CA GLY A 205 22.06 0.83 1.04
C GLY A 205 21.63 0.86 2.50
N LEU A 206 21.83 -0.22 3.27
CA LEU A 206 21.55 -0.23 4.70
C LEU A 206 22.81 0.08 5.51
N ALA A 207 22.70 1.04 6.43
CA ALA A 207 23.66 1.23 7.52
C ALA A 207 23.54 0.05 8.50
N VAL A 208 24.68 -0.46 8.97
CA VAL A 208 24.71 -1.65 9.84
C VAL A 208 25.46 -1.32 11.11
N TYR A 209 24.79 -1.56 12.25
CA TYR A 209 25.29 -1.30 13.59
C TYR A 209 25.27 -2.56 14.45
N PHE A 210 26.25 -2.68 15.33
CA PHE A 210 26.42 -3.83 16.22
C PHE A 210 26.50 -3.37 17.66
N PHE A 211 25.66 -3.95 18.53
CA PHE A 211 25.54 -3.60 19.94
C PHE A 211 25.91 -4.79 20.81
N HIS A 212 27.13 -4.77 21.36
CA HIS A 212 27.66 -5.81 22.22
C HIS A 212 27.42 -5.50 23.70
N SER A 213 27.04 -6.50 24.50
CA SER A 213 26.85 -6.37 25.96
C SER A 213 28.16 -6.44 26.74
N THR A 214 29.19 -7.09 26.19
CA THR A 214 30.50 -7.36 26.83
C THR A 214 31.65 -6.60 26.16
N GLU A 215 32.87 -6.79 26.67
CA GLU A 215 34.10 -6.28 26.05
C GLU A 215 34.26 -6.86 24.63
N ALA A 216 34.17 -5.98 23.63
CA ALA A 216 34.94 -6.13 22.41
C ALA A 216 36.28 -5.40 22.63
N ASP A 217 37.34 -5.76 21.90
CA ASP A 217 38.68 -5.22 22.12
C ASP A 217 38.67 -3.69 22.12
N ALA A 218 38.68 -3.07 23.31
CA ALA A 218 38.52 -1.63 23.47
C ALA A 218 39.75 -0.84 22.97
N SER A 219 40.81 -1.56 22.57
CA SER A 219 41.97 -1.00 21.88
C SER A 219 41.73 -0.80 20.37
N ASP A 220 40.66 -1.39 19.82
CA ASP A 220 40.28 -1.20 18.42
C ASP A 220 39.68 0.21 18.23
N PRO A 221 40.34 1.09 17.45
CA PRO A 221 39.87 2.46 17.22
C PRO A 221 38.55 2.53 16.45
N PHE A 222 38.00 1.40 15.98
CA PHE A 222 36.71 1.31 15.28
C PHE A 222 35.55 0.91 16.19
N ILE A 223 35.77 0.79 17.51
CA ILE A 223 34.75 0.41 18.50
C ILE A 223 34.50 1.56 19.49
N CYS A 224 33.23 1.87 19.75
CA CYS A 224 32.82 2.84 20.78
C CYS A 224 32.38 2.12 22.07
N ASP A 225 32.83 2.59 23.25
CA ASP A 225 32.27 2.13 24.53
C ASP A 225 30.99 2.93 24.84
N ALA A 226 29.83 2.27 24.82
CA ALA A 226 28.55 2.93 25.04
C ALA A 226 28.42 3.56 26.44
N ARG A 227 29.23 3.14 27.43
CA ARG A 227 29.21 3.74 28.79
C ARG A 227 29.73 5.16 28.82
N THR A 228 30.50 5.59 27.82
CA THR A 228 30.98 6.97 27.73
C THR A 228 29.92 7.93 27.22
N LEU A 229 28.80 7.41 26.69
CA LEU A 229 27.72 8.19 26.09
C LEU A 229 26.65 8.54 27.15
N ARG A 230 26.44 9.83 27.37
CA ARG A 230 25.52 10.40 28.37
C ARG A 230 24.47 11.31 27.74
N THR A 231 24.81 11.99 26.64
CA THR A 231 23.94 12.99 26.02
C THR A 231 23.53 12.59 24.60
N PRO A 232 22.35 13.03 24.10
CA PRO A 232 21.89 12.75 22.73
C PRO A 232 22.94 13.14 21.67
N ASP A 233 23.64 14.27 21.87
CA ASP A 233 24.67 14.75 20.95
C ASP A 233 25.88 13.80 20.90
N GLU A 234 26.29 13.23 22.03
CA GLU A 234 27.35 12.21 22.09
C GLU A 234 26.93 10.92 21.36
N TYR A 235 25.69 10.47 21.56
CA TYR A 235 25.15 9.32 20.85
C TYR A 235 25.12 9.56 19.33
N SER A 236 24.68 10.74 18.89
CA SER A 236 24.64 11.12 17.49
C SER A 236 26.05 11.18 16.87
N ALA A 237 27.00 11.81 17.54
CA ALA A 237 28.40 11.85 17.09
C ALA A 237 29.02 10.45 17.00
N ALA A 238 28.73 9.59 17.98
CA ALA A 238 29.23 8.23 17.99
C ALA A 238 28.64 7.38 16.84
N LEU A 239 27.35 7.53 16.53
CA LEU A 239 26.69 6.83 15.41
C LEU A 239 27.21 7.23 14.02
N GLN A 240 27.81 8.42 13.90
CA GLN A 240 28.48 8.86 12.66
C GLN A 240 29.90 8.30 12.52
N ALA A 241 30.60 8.12 13.65
CA ALA A 241 31.99 7.68 13.67
C ALA A 241 32.16 6.17 13.77
N PHE A 242 31.22 5.46 14.40
CA PHE A 242 31.35 4.05 14.76
C PHE A 242 30.16 3.21 14.32
N SER A 243 30.44 1.96 13.93
CA SER A 243 29.42 0.95 13.66
C SER A 243 29.31 -0.14 14.72
N VAL A 244 30.27 -0.19 15.66
CA VAL A 244 30.33 -1.20 16.72
C VAL A 244 30.35 -0.50 18.08
N PHE A 245 29.42 -0.90 18.96
CA PHE A 245 29.27 -0.36 20.30
C PHE A 245 29.42 -1.48 21.32
N SER A 246 30.43 -1.38 22.18
CA SER A 246 30.63 -2.28 23.32
C SER A 246 29.87 -1.77 24.55
N HIS A 247 29.61 -2.66 25.52
CA HIS A 247 28.89 -2.33 26.75
C HIS A 247 27.53 -1.65 26.55
N ALA A 248 26.87 -1.87 25.41
CA ALA A 248 25.56 -1.34 25.12
C ALA A 248 24.50 -2.22 25.79
N GLY A 249 24.02 -1.79 26.97
CA GLY A 249 22.90 -2.41 27.67
C GLY A 249 21.54 -2.08 27.05
N GLY A 250 20.45 -2.56 27.67
CA GLY A 250 19.09 -2.38 27.12
C GLY A 250 18.67 -0.91 26.98
N ALA A 251 19.09 -0.04 27.91
CA ALA A 251 18.79 1.38 27.88
C ALA A 251 19.62 2.11 26.80
N GLU A 252 20.91 1.80 26.72
CA GLU A 252 21.85 2.35 25.73
C GLU A 252 21.46 1.94 24.31
N ARG A 253 21.10 0.67 24.09
CA ARG A 253 20.58 0.18 22.79
C ARG A 253 19.34 0.94 22.37
N ALA A 254 18.41 1.19 23.28
CA ALA A 254 17.19 1.95 22.99
C ALA A 254 17.49 3.43 22.69
N ALA A 255 18.48 4.03 23.36
CA ALA A 255 18.94 5.39 23.07
C ALA A 255 19.60 5.48 21.69
N LEU A 256 20.48 4.55 21.34
CA LEU A 256 21.12 4.46 20.01
C LEU A 256 20.08 4.32 18.89
N VAL A 257 19.07 3.44 19.07
CA VAL A 257 17.96 3.31 18.11
C VAL A 257 17.18 4.62 17.99
N GLN A 258 16.92 5.29 19.11
CA GLN A 258 16.19 6.56 19.11
C GLN A 258 16.96 7.68 18.39
N GLU A 259 18.27 7.76 18.56
CA GLU A 259 19.07 8.78 17.88
C GLU A 259 19.18 8.51 16.37
N LEU A 260 19.26 7.24 15.95
CA LEU A 260 19.13 6.88 14.54
C LEU A 260 17.78 7.33 13.96
N GLN A 261 16.69 7.12 14.69
CA GLN A 261 15.35 7.59 14.30
C GLN A 261 15.26 9.11 14.26
N ALA A 262 15.89 9.81 15.21
CA ALA A 262 15.95 11.27 15.24
C ALA A 262 16.75 11.84 14.06
N ALA A 263 17.77 11.12 13.59
CA ALA A 263 18.50 11.42 12.36
C ALA A 263 17.71 11.12 11.08
N GLY A 264 16.51 10.55 11.18
CA GLY A 264 15.62 10.27 10.06
C GLY A 264 15.73 8.86 9.48
N HIS A 265 16.53 7.97 10.10
CA HIS A 265 16.61 6.57 9.70
C HIS A 265 15.38 5.78 10.17
N THR A 266 14.98 4.79 9.38
CA THR A 266 14.02 3.76 9.77
C THR A 266 14.80 2.52 10.22
N VAL A 267 14.67 2.18 11.49
CA VAL A 267 15.59 1.26 12.16
C VAL A 267 14.97 -0.13 12.34
N ALA A 268 15.65 -1.15 11.83
CA ALA A 268 15.41 -2.54 12.21
C ALA A 268 16.32 -2.94 13.37
N MET A 269 15.75 -3.45 14.46
CA MET A 269 16.51 -4.08 15.54
C MET A 269 16.35 -5.60 15.46
N VAL A 270 17.49 -6.31 15.45
CA VAL A 270 17.58 -7.77 15.43
C VAL A 270 18.13 -8.23 16.77
N GLY A 271 17.33 -9.00 17.50
CA GLY A 271 17.69 -9.44 18.85
C GLY A 271 16.59 -10.23 19.54
N SER A 272 16.82 -10.63 20.78
CA SER A 272 15.86 -11.40 21.56
C SER A 272 14.97 -10.49 22.41
N LEU A 273 13.67 -10.75 22.46
CA LEU A 273 12.72 -9.89 23.17
C LEU A 273 12.86 -9.88 24.70
N ASP A 274 13.49 -10.89 25.28
CA ASP A 274 13.76 -10.98 26.72
C ASP A 274 14.90 -10.07 27.15
N ILE A 275 15.90 -9.87 26.29
CA ILE A 275 17.09 -9.05 26.56
C ILE A 275 16.96 -7.66 25.93
N ASP A 276 16.52 -7.60 24.67
CA ASP A 276 16.48 -6.40 23.83
C ASP A 276 15.12 -5.70 23.82
N ALA A 277 14.23 -6.01 24.78
CA ALA A 277 12.84 -5.55 24.79
C ALA A 277 12.69 -4.04 24.53
N ALA A 278 13.49 -3.22 25.21
CA ALA A 278 13.44 -1.76 25.09
C ALA A 278 13.84 -1.27 23.70
N ALA A 279 14.91 -1.83 23.13
CA ALA A 279 15.40 -1.49 21.80
C ALA A 279 14.46 -2.00 20.70
N LEU A 280 13.97 -3.24 20.82
CA LEU A 280 12.98 -3.82 19.90
C LEU A 280 11.65 -3.08 19.92
N HIS A 281 11.20 -2.60 21.09
CA HIS A 281 10.00 -1.78 21.21
C HIS A 281 10.19 -0.38 20.59
N ARG A 282 11.40 0.18 20.68
CA ARG A 282 11.72 1.49 20.11
C ARG A 282 11.86 1.44 18.58
N ALA A 283 12.45 0.36 18.06
CA ALA A 283 12.72 0.19 16.64
C ALA A 283 11.45 0.17 15.78
N ASP A 284 11.57 0.63 14.54
CA ASP A 284 10.49 0.62 13.55
C ASP A 284 10.18 -0.80 13.08
N CYS A 285 11.20 -1.65 12.99
CA CYS A 285 11.07 -3.07 12.71
C CYS A 285 11.77 -3.90 13.80
N ALA A 286 11.05 -4.86 14.37
CA ALA A 286 11.56 -5.74 15.42
C ALA A 286 11.68 -7.15 14.83
N VAL A 287 12.90 -7.68 14.78
CA VAL A 287 13.20 -8.98 14.18
C VAL A 287 13.82 -9.88 15.23
N CYS A 288 13.21 -11.04 15.45
CA CYS A 288 13.62 -11.92 16.55
C CYS A 288 13.92 -13.34 16.08
N PRO A 289 14.98 -13.98 16.59
CA PRO A 289 15.18 -15.41 16.41
C PRO A 289 14.11 -16.22 17.16
N TYR A 290 13.88 -17.46 16.73
CA TYR A 290 12.87 -18.35 17.30
C TYR A 290 13.22 -18.87 18.72
N THR A 291 14.47 -18.70 19.14
CA THR A 291 15.06 -19.25 20.38
C THR A 291 14.52 -18.63 21.67
N GLY A 292 13.72 -17.56 21.58
CA GLY A 292 13.09 -16.90 22.73
C GLY A 292 11.75 -17.49 23.22
N ALA A 293 11.25 -16.99 24.36
CA ALA A 293 9.96 -17.38 24.91
C ALA A 293 8.80 -17.11 23.93
N ARG A 294 7.87 -18.07 23.80
CA ARG A 294 6.79 -18.02 22.79
C ARG A 294 5.91 -16.76 22.88
N SER A 295 5.61 -16.29 24.10
CA SER A 295 4.82 -15.08 24.35
C SER A 295 5.52 -13.83 23.82
N ALA A 296 6.84 -13.79 23.94
CA ALA A 296 7.68 -12.74 23.44
C ALA A 296 7.79 -12.77 21.90
N VAL A 297 8.13 -13.92 21.29
CA VAL A 297 8.35 -14.04 19.84
C VAL A 297 7.14 -13.62 19.00
N LEU A 298 5.91 -13.84 19.50
CA LEU A 298 4.68 -13.41 18.82
C LEU A 298 4.50 -11.89 18.77
N GLN A 299 5.27 -11.12 19.52
CA GLN A 299 5.20 -9.66 19.54
C GLN A 299 6.15 -8.99 18.55
N ALA A 300 7.16 -9.72 18.05
CA ALA A 300 8.03 -9.22 16.99
C ALA A 300 7.24 -8.94 15.70
N HIS A 301 7.82 -8.12 14.83
CA HIS A 301 7.30 -7.89 13.48
C HIS A 301 7.68 -9.06 12.56
N LEU A 302 8.93 -9.52 12.67
CA LEU A 302 9.47 -10.65 11.93
C LEU A 302 10.12 -11.66 12.88
N VAL A 303 9.98 -12.94 12.56
CA VAL A 303 10.57 -14.06 13.30
C VAL A 303 11.46 -14.88 12.37
N LEU A 304 12.72 -15.05 12.75
CA LEU A 304 13.66 -15.95 12.06
C LEU A 304 13.45 -17.37 12.62
N LEU A 305 13.00 -18.30 11.78
CA LEU A 305 12.79 -19.72 12.12
C LEU A 305 14.07 -20.56 12.03
N SER A 306 15.21 -19.92 11.81
CA SER A 306 16.53 -20.53 11.80
C SER A 306 17.51 -19.59 12.48
N ASP A 307 18.60 -20.16 12.99
CA ASP A 307 19.61 -19.42 13.76
C ASP A 307 20.45 -18.46 12.89
N THR A 308 20.26 -18.47 11.55
CA THR A 308 21.04 -17.63 10.64
C THR A 308 20.30 -16.39 10.17
N VAL A 309 20.90 -15.24 10.44
CA VAL A 309 20.59 -13.89 9.90
C VAL A 309 20.80 -13.75 8.39
N ASN A 310 21.36 -14.76 7.73
CA ASN A 310 21.62 -14.82 6.28
C ASN A 310 20.39 -14.59 5.40
N ALA A 311 19.18 -14.77 5.95
CA ALA A 311 17.93 -14.52 5.23
C ALA A 311 17.53 -13.04 5.18
N LEU A 312 18.09 -12.18 6.03
CA LEU A 312 17.71 -10.76 6.15
C LEU A 312 17.91 -9.95 4.85
N PRO A 313 19.04 -10.04 4.13
CA PRO A 313 19.21 -9.26 2.89
C PRO A 313 18.17 -9.61 1.84
N ALA A 314 17.80 -10.89 1.74
CA ALA A 314 16.74 -11.31 0.84
C ALA A 314 15.36 -10.87 1.33
N ALA A 315 15.15 -10.83 2.65
CA ALA A 315 13.90 -10.38 3.24
C ALA A 315 13.64 -8.89 3.00
N VAL A 316 14.68 -8.04 3.11
CA VAL A 316 14.61 -6.61 2.77
C VAL A 316 14.20 -6.42 1.31
N LEU A 317 14.87 -7.13 0.38
CA LEU A 317 14.55 -7.06 -1.04
C LEU A 317 13.11 -7.49 -1.34
N GLU A 318 12.66 -8.62 -0.79
CA GLU A 318 11.27 -9.06 -0.99
C GLU A 318 10.25 -8.07 -0.40
N GLY A 319 10.55 -7.46 0.75
CA GLY A 319 9.75 -6.39 1.32
C GLY A 319 9.65 -5.18 0.38
N ARG A 320 10.79 -4.69 -0.12
CA ARG A 320 10.85 -3.58 -1.10
C ARG A 320 10.03 -3.90 -2.35
N ARG A 321 10.14 -5.12 -2.88
CA ARG A 321 9.30 -5.60 -4.00
C ARG A 321 7.82 -5.51 -3.69
N ALA A 322 7.40 -6.00 -2.54
CA ALA A 322 5.99 -6.01 -2.16
C ALA A 322 5.38 -4.60 -2.09
N ILE A 323 6.11 -3.66 -1.48
CA ILE A 323 5.65 -2.28 -1.28
C ILE A 323 5.68 -1.47 -2.58
N ASN A 324 6.71 -1.62 -3.41
CA ASN A 324 6.76 -0.97 -4.72
C ASN A 324 5.59 -1.45 -5.62
N ASN A 325 5.32 -2.76 -5.62
CA ASN A 325 4.21 -3.33 -6.37
C ASN A 325 2.85 -2.87 -5.82
N ALA A 326 2.71 -2.79 -4.49
CA ALA A 326 1.52 -2.27 -3.83
C ALA A 326 1.26 -0.79 -4.18
N THR A 327 2.32 0.03 -4.23
CA THR A 327 2.25 1.46 -4.57
C THR A 327 1.76 1.66 -5.99
N ARG A 328 2.39 1.01 -6.98
CA ARG A 328 1.98 1.08 -8.40
C ARG A 328 0.54 0.58 -8.62
N THR A 329 0.16 -0.50 -7.92
CA THR A 329 -1.23 -0.97 -7.96
C THR A 329 -2.17 0.08 -7.37
N GLY A 330 -1.80 0.68 -6.24
CA GLY A 330 -2.53 1.76 -5.60
C GLY A 330 -2.78 2.94 -6.54
N GLU A 331 -1.77 3.37 -7.30
CA GLU A 331 -1.85 4.48 -8.25
C GLU A 331 -2.97 4.28 -9.28
N LEU A 332 -3.06 3.08 -9.88
CA LEU A 332 -4.10 2.77 -10.88
C LEU A 332 -5.52 2.87 -10.30
N PHE A 333 -5.72 2.32 -9.10
CA PHE A 333 -7.02 2.34 -8.43
C PHE A 333 -7.40 3.73 -7.92
N VAL A 334 -6.47 4.42 -7.25
CA VAL A 334 -6.71 5.77 -6.74
C VAL A 334 -6.98 6.73 -7.88
N LYS A 335 -6.28 6.60 -9.01
CA LYS A 335 -6.56 7.41 -10.21
C LYS A 335 -7.99 7.19 -10.73
N LYS A 336 -8.44 5.94 -10.84
CA LYS A 336 -9.83 5.62 -11.25
C LYS A 336 -10.84 6.23 -10.27
N SER A 337 -10.65 5.99 -8.98
CA SER A 337 -11.54 6.48 -7.92
C SER A 337 -11.58 8.00 -7.85
N LEU A 338 -10.44 8.67 -8.01
CA LEU A 338 -10.36 10.12 -8.02
C LEU A 338 -11.05 10.71 -9.26
N CYS A 339 -10.89 10.07 -10.43
CA CYS A 339 -11.57 10.49 -11.65
C CYS A 339 -13.11 10.39 -11.50
N SER A 340 -13.63 9.24 -11.05
CA SER A 340 -15.07 9.07 -10.88
C SER A 340 -15.62 10.01 -9.80
N PHE A 341 -14.86 10.21 -8.71
CA PHE A 341 -15.21 11.14 -7.64
C PHE A 341 -15.37 12.58 -8.11
N VAL A 342 -14.33 13.12 -8.76
CA VAL A 342 -14.34 14.51 -9.24
C VAL A 342 -15.40 14.70 -10.33
N LEU A 343 -15.54 13.74 -11.25
CA LEU A 343 -16.55 13.82 -12.30
C LEU A 343 -17.97 13.82 -11.70
N TYR A 344 -18.20 13.02 -10.66
CA TYR A 344 -19.48 13.00 -9.96
C TYR A 344 -19.77 14.34 -9.28
N LEU A 345 -18.81 14.88 -8.52
CA LEU A 345 -18.96 16.18 -7.87
C LEU A 345 -19.28 17.29 -8.88
N LEU A 346 -18.59 17.30 -10.03
CA LEU A 346 -18.81 18.30 -11.05
C LEU A 346 -20.15 18.13 -11.74
N ALA A 347 -20.54 16.90 -12.07
CA ALA A 347 -21.88 16.61 -12.59
C ALA A 347 -22.98 17.09 -11.62
N LEU A 348 -22.70 17.03 -10.31
CA LEU A 348 -23.58 17.57 -9.28
C LEU A 348 -23.73 19.08 -9.34
N ILE A 349 -22.60 19.79 -9.34
CA ILE A 349 -22.55 21.25 -9.28
C ILE A 349 -23.16 21.85 -10.55
N VAL A 350 -22.82 21.29 -11.71
CA VAL A 350 -23.22 21.81 -13.03
C VAL A 350 -24.58 21.23 -13.47
N ARG A 351 -25.21 20.36 -12.67
CA ARG A 351 -26.47 19.65 -13.01
C ARG A 351 -26.41 18.93 -14.36
N LEU A 352 -25.25 18.36 -14.68
CA LEU A 352 -25.06 17.59 -15.90
C LEU A 352 -25.55 16.15 -15.69
N PRO A 353 -26.23 15.53 -16.67
CA PRO A 353 -26.44 14.09 -16.62
C PRO A 353 -25.10 13.39 -16.57
N TYR A 354 -24.95 12.45 -15.63
CA TYR A 354 -23.71 11.70 -15.48
C TYR A 354 -23.47 10.86 -16.75
N PRO A 355 -22.28 10.95 -17.37
CA PRO A 355 -22.10 10.50 -18.76
C PRO A 355 -22.06 8.97 -18.93
N MET A 356 -21.83 8.21 -17.85
CA MET A 356 -21.62 6.77 -17.92
C MET A 356 -22.20 6.09 -16.68
N THR A 357 -22.98 5.02 -16.83
CA THR A 357 -23.42 4.24 -15.67
C THR A 357 -22.24 3.51 -15.01
N GLN A 358 -22.42 3.01 -13.78
CA GLN A 358 -21.41 2.21 -13.09
C GLN A 358 -21.01 0.95 -13.87
N LEU A 359 -21.96 0.31 -14.56
CA LEU A 359 -21.67 -0.84 -15.41
C LEU A 359 -20.50 -0.54 -16.36
N HIS A 360 -20.51 0.64 -16.99
CA HIS A 360 -19.43 1.07 -17.88
C HIS A 360 -18.10 1.31 -17.16
N TRP A 361 -18.13 1.93 -15.97
CA TRP A 361 -16.92 2.14 -15.16
C TRP A 361 -16.28 0.84 -14.71
N SER A 362 -17.09 -0.14 -14.29
CA SER A 362 -16.61 -1.46 -13.90
C SER A 362 -16.09 -2.24 -15.10
N PHE A 363 -16.80 -2.20 -16.23
CA PHE A 363 -16.41 -2.89 -17.45
C PHE A 363 -15.09 -2.36 -18.01
N THR A 364 -14.98 -1.05 -18.21
CA THR A 364 -13.73 -0.43 -18.67
C THR A 364 -12.60 -0.57 -17.65
N GLY A 365 -12.91 -0.44 -16.36
CA GLY A 365 -11.97 -0.60 -15.26
C GLY A 365 -11.38 -2.00 -15.15
N ALA A 366 -12.12 -3.06 -15.56
CA ALA A 366 -11.60 -4.43 -15.54
C ALA A 366 -10.32 -4.55 -16.39
N PHE A 367 -10.33 -4.02 -17.62
CA PHE A 367 -9.22 -4.12 -18.56
C PHE A 367 -8.14 -3.04 -18.36
N THR A 368 -8.51 -1.87 -17.83
CA THR A 368 -7.59 -0.73 -17.69
C THR A 368 -6.96 -0.63 -16.31
N VAL A 369 -7.55 -1.27 -15.29
CA VAL A 369 -7.11 -1.18 -13.90
C VAL A 369 -6.95 -2.56 -13.28
N ILE A 370 -8.01 -3.37 -13.20
CA ILE A 370 -8.02 -4.59 -12.37
C ILE A 370 -7.07 -5.66 -12.90
N ILE A 371 -7.23 -6.08 -14.16
CA ILE A 371 -6.40 -7.14 -14.77
C ILE A 371 -4.93 -6.70 -14.82
N PRO A 372 -4.59 -5.47 -15.29
CA PRO A 372 -3.21 -5.00 -15.26
C PRO A 372 -2.63 -4.95 -13.86
N ALA A 373 -3.38 -4.46 -12.87
CA ALA A 373 -2.90 -4.37 -11.49
C ALA A 373 -2.57 -5.75 -10.92
N ILE A 374 -3.35 -6.79 -11.24
CA ILE A 374 -3.02 -8.17 -10.87
C ILE A 374 -1.66 -8.55 -11.46
N VAL A 375 -1.44 -8.33 -12.76
CA VAL A 375 -0.19 -8.70 -13.43
C VAL A 375 1.01 -7.90 -12.88
N LEU A 376 0.84 -6.60 -12.70
CA LEU A 376 1.87 -5.69 -12.17
C LEU A 376 2.19 -5.99 -10.69
N ALA A 377 1.25 -6.54 -9.92
CA ALA A 377 1.51 -6.95 -8.54
C ALA A 377 2.55 -8.08 -8.43
N PHE A 378 2.82 -8.82 -9.51
CA PHE A 378 3.84 -9.89 -9.55
C PHE A 378 5.20 -9.46 -10.09
N GLU A 379 5.37 -8.17 -10.40
CA GLU A 379 6.62 -7.66 -10.96
C GLU A 379 7.78 -7.67 -9.95
N ARG A 380 9.03 -7.66 -10.43
CA ARG A 380 10.24 -7.68 -9.60
C ARG A 380 10.84 -6.27 -9.50
N GLN A 381 10.46 -5.51 -8.47
CA GLN A 381 10.92 -4.14 -8.25
C GLN A 381 11.61 -3.95 -6.90
N TYR A 382 12.94 -4.02 -6.86
CA TYR A 382 13.72 -4.05 -5.62
C TYR A 382 14.26 -2.68 -5.15
N GLN A 383 13.79 -1.59 -5.77
CA GLN A 383 14.25 -0.23 -5.45
C GLN A 383 13.91 0.16 -4.00
N PRO A 384 14.74 0.99 -3.34
CA PRO A 384 14.42 1.53 -2.02
C PRO A 384 13.05 2.22 -2.02
N VAL A 385 12.29 2.01 -0.95
CA VAL A 385 10.98 2.65 -0.77
C VAL A 385 11.20 4.02 -0.15
N HIS A 386 10.67 5.07 -0.77
CA HIS A 386 10.80 6.44 -0.28
C HIS A 386 9.44 7.04 0.08
N GLY A 387 9.37 7.82 1.16
CA GLY A 387 8.18 8.56 1.55
C GLY A 387 7.04 7.69 2.07
N ARG A 388 5.85 8.28 2.19
CA ARG A 388 4.65 7.59 2.70
C ARG A 388 3.80 7.05 1.57
N PHE A 389 3.30 5.82 1.72
CA PHE A 389 2.47 5.13 0.73
C PHE A 389 1.33 6.01 0.19
N VAL A 390 0.44 6.52 1.06
CA VAL A 390 -0.75 7.29 0.63
C VAL A 390 -0.33 8.56 -0.12
N SER A 391 0.67 9.27 0.39
CA SER A 391 1.16 10.50 -0.24
C SER A 391 1.67 10.23 -1.65
N ASN A 392 2.47 9.17 -1.82
CA ASN A 392 3.02 8.81 -3.13
C ASN A 392 1.90 8.42 -4.09
N VAL A 393 0.99 7.54 -3.65
CA VAL A 393 -0.12 7.07 -4.48
C VAL A 393 -0.99 8.23 -4.96
N PHE A 394 -1.35 9.18 -4.09
CA PHE A 394 -2.15 10.34 -4.50
C PHE A 394 -1.36 11.32 -5.38
N TYR A 395 -0.09 11.56 -5.06
CA TYR A 395 0.76 12.47 -5.83
C TYR A 395 0.91 12.00 -7.29
N GLU A 396 1.12 10.69 -7.49
CA GLU A 396 1.24 10.08 -8.80
C GLU A 396 -0.12 9.94 -9.51
N ALA A 397 -1.20 9.63 -8.77
CA ALA A 397 -2.52 9.44 -9.36
C ALA A 397 -3.23 10.74 -9.77
N ALA A 398 -3.07 11.83 -8.99
CA ALA A 398 -3.88 13.04 -9.13
C ALA A 398 -3.78 13.74 -10.50
N PRO A 399 -2.59 13.95 -11.08
CA PRO A 399 -2.45 14.63 -12.38
C PRO A 399 -3.19 13.90 -13.49
N GLY A 400 -3.02 12.58 -13.51
CA GLY A 400 -3.68 11.72 -14.46
C GLY A 400 -5.20 11.70 -14.27
N ALA A 401 -5.68 11.69 -13.02
CA ALA A 401 -7.11 11.70 -12.73
C ALA A 401 -7.77 13.01 -13.20
N LEU A 402 -7.17 14.17 -12.89
CA LEU A 402 -7.69 15.48 -13.28
C LEU A 402 -7.70 15.65 -14.81
N LEU A 403 -6.66 15.19 -15.50
CA LEU A 403 -6.66 15.20 -16.96
C LEU A 403 -7.78 14.30 -17.50
N HIS A 404 -7.96 13.10 -16.93
CA HIS A 404 -9.00 12.17 -17.36
C HIS A 404 -10.40 12.78 -17.18
N VAL A 405 -10.63 13.52 -16.10
CA VAL A 405 -11.86 14.31 -15.90
C VAL A 405 -12.02 15.35 -17.01
N ALA A 406 -11.00 16.18 -17.27
CA ALA A 406 -11.05 17.20 -18.32
C ALA A 406 -11.31 16.58 -19.70
N TYR A 407 -10.70 15.43 -19.98
CA TYR A 407 -10.89 14.68 -21.22
C TYR A 407 -12.34 14.15 -21.36
N LEU A 408 -12.94 13.62 -20.29
CA LEU A 408 -14.34 13.19 -20.30
C LEU A 408 -15.31 14.36 -20.42
N LEU A 409 -15.02 15.51 -19.80
CA LEU A 409 -15.81 16.72 -19.98
C LEU A 409 -15.76 17.24 -21.41
N LEU A 410 -14.57 17.21 -22.03
CA LEU A 410 -14.41 17.52 -23.44
C LEU A 410 -15.22 16.56 -24.32
N ALA A 411 -15.24 15.26 -23.99
CA ALA A 411 -16.07 14.28 -24.71
C ALA A 411 -17.58 14.58 -24.57
N VAL A 412 -18.04 14.96 -23.38
CA VAL A 412 -19.44 15.40 -23.15
C VAL A 412 -19.75 16.68 -23.92
N LEU A 413 -18.83 17.64 -23.97
CA LEU A 413 -19.01 18.89 -24.70
C LEU A 413 -19.08 18.63 -26.21
N LEU A 414 -18.14 17.88 -26.77
CA LEU A 414 -18.10 17.54 -28.20
C LEU A 414 -19.34 16.76 -28.62
N SER A 415 -19.77 15.77 -27.84
CA SER A 415 -21.01 15.03 -28.15
C SER A 415 -22.26 15.91 -28.15
N ARG A 416 -22.30 16.98 -27.36
CA ARG A 416 -23.38 17.98 -27.41
C ARG A 416 -23.29 18.89 -28.62
N VAL A 417 -22.09 19.38 -28.93
CA VAL A 417 -21.84 20.22 -30.12
C VAL A 417 -22.20 19.46 -31.41
N LEU A 418 -21.93 18.16 -31.45
CA LEU A 418 -22.28 17.28 -32.57
C LEU A 418 -23.77 16.88 -32.60
N GLY A 419 -24.60 17.36 -31.65
CA GLY A 419 -26.03 17.06 -31.61
C GLY A 419 -26.37 15.59 -31.32
N LEU A 420 -25.48 14.84 -30.67
CA LEU A 420 -25.71 13.41 -30.40
C LEU A 420 -26.85 13.23 -29.39
N THR A 421 -27.69 12.22 -29.62
CA THR A 421 -28.75 11.80 -28.69
C THR A 421 -28.15 11.32 -27.37
N SER A 422 -28.98 11.14 -26.32
CA SER A 422 -28.49 10.68 -25.01
C SER A 422 -27.82 9.31 -25.06
N GLU A 423 -28.35 8.38 -25.85
CA GLU A 423 -27.78 7.03 -26.02
C GLU A 423 -26.47 7.05 -26.83
N MET A 424 -26.43 7.86 -27.90
CA MET A 424 -25.21 8.06 -28.69
C MET A 424 -24.12 8.74 -27.85
N ARG A 425 -24.47 9.72 -27.04
CA ARG A 425 -23.55 10.41 -26.13
C ARG A 425 -22.96 9.50 -25.07
N LEU A 426 -23.76 8.57 -24.52
CA LEU A 426 -23.27 7.53 -23.62
C LEU A 426 -22.23 6.65 -24.34
N THR A 427 -22.53 6.18 -25.55
CA THR A 427 -21.59 5.38 -26.37
C THR A 427 -20.29 6.14 -26.63
N PHE A 428 -20.40 7.41 -27.03
CA PHE A 428 -19.26 8.29 -27.25
C PHE A 428 -18.37 8.42 -26.00
N CYS A 429 -18.98 8.63 -24.82
CA CYS A 429 -18.26 8.74 -23.56
C CYS A 429 -17.60 7.42 -23.15
N VAL A 430 -18.26 6.27 -23.37
CA VAL A 430 -17.70 4.94 -23.08
C VAL A 430 -16.45 4.67 -23.91
N LEU A 431 -16.51 4.95 -25.21
CA LEU A 431 -15.37 4.80 -26.12
C LEU A 431 -14.22 5.75 -25.76
N ALA A 432 -14.54 7.02 -25.47
CA ALA A 432 -13.55 8.01 -25.03
C ALA A 432 -12.88 7.59 -23.71
N ALA A 433 -13.65 7.18 -22.70
CA ALA A 433 -13.15 6.69 -21.42
C ALA A 433 -12.27 5.44 -21.57
N SER A 434 -12.64 4.53 -22.47
CA SER A 434 -11.87 3.32 -22.77
C SER A 434 -10.49 3.67 -23.34
N ALA A 435 -10.44 4.57 -24.33
CA ALA A 435 -9.20 5.03 -24.92
C ALA A 435 -8.32 5.78 -23.90
N ALA A 436 -8.94 6.64 -23.09
CA ALA A 436 -8.24 7.32 -22.00
C ALA A 436 -7.70 6.33 -20.97
N GLY A 437 -8.47 5.34 -20.54
CA GLY A 437 -8.03 4.31 -19.59
C GLY A 437 -6.86 3.48 -20.11
N LEU A 438 -6.87 3.12 -21.40
CA LEU A 438 -5.72 2.46 -22.04
C LEU A 438 -4.50 3.38 -22.10
N ALA A 439 -4.66 4.66 -22.43
CA ALA A 439 -3.57 5.62 -22.42
C ALA A 439 -2.90 5.75 -21.04
N VAL A 440 -3.70 5.68 -19.96
CA VAL A 440 -3.20 5.62 -18.58
C VAL A 440 -2.39 4.36 -18.34
N LEU A 441 -2.92 3.20 -18.71
CA LEU A 441 -2.24 1.92 -18.54
C LEU A 441 -0.88 1.93 -19.26
N TRP A 442 -0.86 2.36 -20.53
CA TRP A 442 0.36 2.51 -21.30
C TRP A 442 1.36 3.48 -20.65
N HIS A 443 0.90 4.52 -19.97
CA HIS A 443 1.78 5.42 -19.24
C HIS A 443 2.40 4.78 -18.00
N VAL A 444 1.58 4.12 -17.16
CA VAL A 444 2.03 3.44 -15.93
C VAL A 444 3.00 2.30 -16.22
N CYS A 445 2.82 1.64 -17.38
CA CYS A 445 3.69 0.56 -17.85
C CYS A 445 5.03 1.03 -18.44
N ARG A 446 5.47 2.28 -18.20
CA ARG A 446 6.80 2.75 -18.60
C ARG A 446 7.89 2.44 -17.56
N PRO A 447 9.14 2.16 -17.99
CA PRO A 447 9.54 1.82 -19.36
C PRO A 447 8.92 0.50 -19.82
N HIS A 448 8.63 0.40 -21.12
CA HIS A 448 7.98 -0.77 -21.71
C HIS A 448 8.99 -1.91 -21.90
N ASP A 449 8.98 -2.88 -21.00
CA ASP A 449 9.62 -4.17 -21.23
C ASP A 449 8.67 -5.12 -21.98
N ARG A 450 9.14 -6.33 -22.33
CA ARG A 450 8.33 -7.29 -23.10
C ARG A 450 7.02 -7.66 -22.40
N LEU A 451 7.05 -7.80 -21.08
CA LEU A 451 5.87 -8.17 -20.28
C LEU A 451 4.85 -7.02 -20.26
N ARG A 452 5.28 -5.79 -19.98
CA ARG A 452 4.42 -4.60 -19.92
C ARG A 452 3.87 -4.24 -21.29
N ALA A 453 4.68 -4.31 -22.35
CA ALA A 453 4.22 -4.08 -23.71
C ALA A 453 3.19 -5.13 -24.15
N GLY A 454 3.46 -6.42 -23.88
CA GLY A 454 2.52 -7.51 -24.13
C GLY A 454 1.21 -7.35 -23.36
N LEU A 455 1.28 -6.98 -22.08
CA LEU A 455 0.12 -6.67 -21.24
C LEU A 455 -0.71 -5.53 -21.85
N CYS A 456 -0.08 -4.41 -22.20
CA CYS A 456 -0.76 -3.25 -22.79
C CYS A 456 -1.45 -3.60 -24.12
N ALA A 457 -0.77 -4.34 -24.99
CA ALA A 457 -1.32 -4.78 -26.27
C ALA A 457 -2.50 -5.75 -26.06
N LEU A 458 -2.36 -6.72 -25.17
CA LEU A 458 -3.41 -7.68 -24.85
C LEU A 458 -4.64 -6.98 -24.25
N MET A 459 -4.46 -6.05 -23.32
CA MET A 459 -5.58 -5.31 -22.72
C MET A 459 -6.29 -4.42 -23.74
N THR A 460 -5.54 -3.83 -24.67
CA THR A 460 -6.12 -3.06 -25.77
C THR A 460 -6.99 -3.95 -26.65
N LEU A 461 -6.45 -5.10 -27.08
CA LEU A 461 -7.17 -6.07 -27.92
C LEU A 461 -8.41 -6.63 -27.20
N LEU A 462 -8.28 -7.04 -25.94
CA LEU A 462 -9.38 -7.60 -25.17
C LEU A 462 -10.48 -6.56 -24.91
N LEU A 463 -10.13 -5.31 -24.57
CA LEU A 463 -11.13 -4.26 -24.37
C LEU A 463 -11.86 -3.94 -25.67
N SER A 464 -11.14 -3.81 -26.79
CA SER A 464 -11.75 -3.57 -28.10
C SER A 464 -12.70 -4.71 -28.50
N ALA A 465 -12.28 -5.97 -28.35
CA ALA A 465 -13.13 -7.12 -28.62
C ALA A 465 -14.36 -7.15 -27.69
N ALA A 466 -14.17 -6.86 -26.40
CA ALA A 466 -15.24 -6.87 -25.40
C ALA A 466 -16.28 -5.76 -25.67
N LEU A 467 -15.87 -4.57 -26.10
CA LEU A 467 -16.80 -3.49 -26.46
C LEU A 467 -17.68 -3.86 -27.67
N VAL A 468 -17.16 -4.66 -28.61
CA VAL A 468 -17.92 -5.17 -29.76
C VAL A 468 -18.84 -6.33 -29.35
N LEU A 469 -18.31 -7.32 -28.61
CA LEU A 469 -19.06 -8.52 -28.21
C LEU A 469 -20.18 -8.23 -27.23
N PHE A 470 -19.97 -7.33 -26.27
CA PHE A 470 -20.95 -6.99 -25.23
C PHE A 470 -21.76 -5.73 -25.52
N ARG A 471 -21.73 -5.26 -26.77
CA ARG A 471 -22.38 -4.03 -27.22
C ARG A 471 -23.84 -3.91 -26.76
N GLY A 472 -24.63 -4.97 -26.92
CA GLY A 472 -26.05 -4.98 -26.52
C GLY A 472 -26.26 -4.89 -25.01
N ARG A 473 -25.42 -5.56 -24.20
CA ARG A 473 -25.52 -5.50 -22.73
C ARG A 473 -25.08 -4.16 -22.15
N LEU A 474 -24.21 -3.46 -22.86
CA LEU A 474 -23.75 -2.11 -22.50
C LEU A 474 -24.68 -1.01 -23.04
N GLY A 475 -25.71 -1.35 -23.83
CA GLY A 475 -26.59 -0.35 -24.44
C GLY A 475 -25.84 0.59 -25.41
N LEU A 476 -24.80 0.09 -26.08
CA LEU A 476 -24.03 0.88 -27.03
C LEU A 476 -24.75 0.92 -28.39
N VAL A 477 -24.89 2.12 -28.93
CA VAL A 477 -25.62 2.44 -30.17
C VAL A 477 -24.67 3.00 -31.22
N ASP A 478 -25.02 2.90 -32.51
CA ASP A 478 -24.15 3.39 -33.58
C ASP A 478 -24.03 4.91 -33.53
N LEU A 479 -22.80 5.36 -33.71
CA LEU A 479 -22.49 6.77 -33.83
C LEU A 479 -22.60 7.18 -35.30
N PRO A 480 -23.12 8.39 -35.58
CA PRO A 480 -22.99 8.96 -36.93
C PRO A 480 -21.51 9.14 -37.28
N PRO A 481 -21.14 9.23 -38.58
CA PRO A 481 -19.75 9.33 -39.00
C PRO A 481 -18.97 10.45 -38.28
N ALA A 482 -19.59 11.61 -38.08
CA ALA A 482 -18.99 12.71 -37.32
C ALA A 482 -18.65 12.33 -35.87
N GLY A 483 -19.52 11.56 -35.20
CA GLY A 483 -19.26 11.03 -33.85
C GLY A 483 -18.13 10.02 -33.84
N VAL A 484 -18.06 9.13 -34.85
CA VAL A 484 -16.95 8.17 -35.01
C VAL A 484 -15.63 8.91 -35.19
N TYR A 485 -15.54 9.86 -36.13
CA TYR A 485 -14.31 10.62 -36.37
C TYR A 485 -13.86 11.40 -35.12
N ALA A 486 -14.80 12.04 -34.42
CA ALA A 486 -14.48 12.80 -33.22
C ALA A 486 -13.97 11.91 -32.07
N VAL A 487 -14.58 10.73 -31.84
CA VAL A 487 -14.12 9.83 -30.79
C VAL A 487 -12.80 9.14 -31.14
N SER A 488 -12.59 8.82 -32.42
CA SER A 488 -11.30 8.31 -32.92
C SER A 488 -10.19 9.33 -32.73
N LEU A 489 -10.44 10.61 -33.06
CA LEU A 489 -9.49 11.70 -32.84
C LEU A 489 -9.15 11.87 -31.35
N LEU A 490 -10.18 11.91 -30.49
CA LEU A 490 -9.99 11.92 -29.03
C LEU A 490 -9.11 10.75 -28.58
N GLY A 491 -9.41 9.53 -29.07
CA GLY A 491 -8.65 8.33 -28.75
C GLY A 491 -7.18 8.41 -29.16
N MET A 492 -6.88 8.94 -30.35
CA MET A 492 -5.50 9.18 -30.81
C MET A 492 -4.77 10.21 -29.93
N LEU A 493 -5.49 11.21 -29.41
CA LEU A 493 -4.94 12.24 -28.53
C LEU A 493 -4.81 11.80 -27.07
N ALA A 494 -5.47 10.71 -26.65
CA ALA A 494 -5.50 10.26 -25.27
C ALA A 494 -4.09 10.02 -24.68
N TYR A 495 -3.22 9.30 -25.42
CA TYR A 495 -1.85 9.01 -24.98
C TYR A 495 -0.93 10.25 -24.95
N PRO A 496 -0.81 11.06 -26.01
CA PRO A 496 0.05 12.25 -25.96
C PRO A 496 -0.42 13.25 -24.89
N LEU A 497 -1.73 13.44 -24.69
CA LEU A 497 -2.25 14.29 -23.62
C LEU A 497 -1.87 13.76 -22.24
N GLN A 498 -2.05 12.46 -21.99
CA GLN A 498 -1.65 11.80 -20.74
C GLN A 498 -0.14 11.92 -20.47
N HIS A 499 0.67 11.83 -21.53
CA HIS A 499 2.11 11.97 -21.41
C HIS A 499 2.54 13.42 -21.08
N VAL A 500 1.92 14.40 -21.73
CA VAL A 500 2.20 15.82 -21.48
C VAL A 500 1.76 16.22 -20.08
N SER A 501 0.60 15.77 -19.60
CA SER A 501 0.11 16.15 -18.26
C SER A 501 1.05 15.74 -17.14
N VAL A 502 1.63 14.54 -17.23
CA VAL A 502 2.55 14.05 -16.20
C VAL A 502 3.84 14.87 -16.22
N ARG A 503 4.40 15.17 -17.40
CA ARG A 503 5.58 16.04 -17.51
C ARG A 503 5.34 17.45 -16.97
N ILE A 504 4.16 18.02 -17.19
CA ILE A 504 3.80 19.33 -16.64
C ILE A 504 3.79 19.26 -15.11
N VAL A 505 3.14 18.26 -14.52
CA VAL A 505 3.11 18.14 -13.06
C VAL A 505 4.49 17.84 -12.47
N GLU A 506 5.30 17.00 -13.10
CA GLU A 506 6.67 16.78 -12.67
C GLU A 506 7.51 18.06 -12.68
N ARG A 507 7.33 18.92 -13.70
CA ARG A 507 8.02 20.22 -13.78
C ARG A 507 7.54 21.18 -12.71
N VAL A 508 6.22 21.30 -12.52
CA VAL A 508 5.63 22.16 -11.48
C VAL A 508 6.03 21.66 -10.09
N GLY A 509 5.98 20.34 -9.87
CA GLY A 509 6.38 19.68 -8.63
C GLY A 509 7.85 19.89 -8.28
N ARG A 510 8.75 19.82 -9.28
CA ARG A 510 10.17 20.18 -9.11
C ARG A 510 10.35 21.66 -8.78
N ALA A 511 9.64 22.56 -9.48
CA ALA A 511 9.72 24.00 -9.22
C ALA A 511 9.24 24.38 -7.80
N VAL A 512 8.17 23.75 -7.31
CA VAL A 512 7.67 23.95 -5.94
C VAL A 512 8.65 23.38 -4.90
N ARG A 513 9.25 22.20 -5.16
CA ARG A 513 10.27 21.61 -4.28
C ARG A 513 11.58 22.40 -4.22
N CYS A 514 12.14 22.85 -5.35
CA CYS A 514 13.35 23.70 -5.32
C CYS A 514 13.03 25.05 -4.61
N ARG A 515 11.79 25.58 -4.66
CA ARG A 515 11.36 26.77 -3.87
C ARG A 515 11.22 26.48 -2.36
N GLY A 516 10.73 25.30 -1.97
CA GLY A 516 10.66 24.88 -0.56
C GLY A 516 12.04 24.62 0.05
N LYS A 517 12.97 24.03 -0.71
CA LYS A 517 14.36 23.77 -0.28
C LYS A 517 15.14 25.08 -0.11
N LYS A 518 14.98 26.05 -1.01
CA LYS A 518 15.54 27.42 -0.85
C LYS A 518 15.06 28.14 0.43
N ARG A 519 13.86 27.85 0.93
CA ARG A 519 13.34 28.42 2.19
C ARG A 519 13.88 27.73 3.44
N ARG A 520 14.30 26.46 3.37
CA ARG A 520 14.96 25.73 4.47
C ARG A 520 16.48 25.94 4.51
N LEU A 521 17.11 26.22 3.36
CA LEU A 521 18.54 26.56 3.23
C LEU A 521 18.92 27.95 3.75
N ALA A 522 17.96 28.72 4.31
CA ALA A 522 18.24 29.97 5.02
C ALA A 522 18.63 29.76 6.50
N VAL A 523 18.88 28.51 6.92
CA VAL A 523 19.51 28.16 8.21
C VAL A 523 20.98 27.82 7.93
N PRO A 524 21.96 28.59 8.43
CA PRO A 524 23.36 28.38 8.11
C PRO A 524 23.89 27.12 8.84
N GLY A 525 24.52 26.19 8.10
CA GLY A 525 25.31 25.10 8.70
C GLY A 525 25.33 23.73 8.02
N LEU A 526 24.47 23.44 7.04
CA LEU A 526 24.44 22.13 6.37
C LEU A 526 25.05 22.21 4.97
N LEU A 527 26.30 21.78 4.85
CA LEU A 527 26.94 21.44 3.58
C LEU A 527 26.42 20.06 3.13
N GLU A 528 25.72 20.01 2.00
CA GLU A 528 25.53 18.75 1.27
C GLU A 528 25.90 18.90 -0.19
N ARG A 529 26.45 17.80 -0.71
CA ARG A 529 26.87 17.55 -2.08
C ARG A 529 25.76 17.87 -3.09
N ASP A 530 26.17 18.51 -4.17
CA ASP A 530 25.39 18.71 -5.39
C ASP A 530 24.93 17.37 -5.98
N GLU A 531 23.64 17.08 -5.85
CA GLU A 531 22.89 16.35 -6.87
C GLU A 531 21.84 17.30 -7.44
N GLY A 532 22.05 17.70 -8.69
CA GLY A 532 21.48 18.91 -9.30
C GLY A 532 19.95 19.06 -9.26
N CYS A 533 19.50 20.25 -8.81
CA CYS A 533 18.62 21.06 -9.67
C CYS A 533 19.53 21.59 -10.81
#